data_AF-A0A968QE43-F1
#
_entry.id   AF-A0A968QE43-F1
#
_cell.length_a   1.000
_cell.length_b   1.000
_cell.length_c   1.000
_cell.angle_alpha   90.00
_cell.angle_beta   90.00
_cell.angle_gamma   90.00
#
_symmetry.space_group_name_H-M   'P 1'
#
loop_
_entity.id
_entity.type
_entity.pdbx_description
1 polymer ?
#
loop_
_entity_poly.entity_id
_entity_poly.type
_entity_poly.pdbx_seq_one_letter_code
_entity_poly.pdbx_strand_id
1 'polypeptide(L)' 'MGHPRFRRKVRRCLRQSALITGIFLLCCYIYGAKIEPNWVEIVPIELTVPHLDQAFDQFKLVQISDLHANKYMPESRL' A
#
# COMPACT_ATOMS: atom_id res chain seq x y z
N MET A 1 -7.75 20.12 44.64
CA MET A 1 -6.66 20.91 44.01
C MET A 1 -5.66 19.95 43.37
N GLY A 2 -5.60 19.86 42.04
CA GLY A 2 -4.77 18.87 41.35
C GLY A 2 -3.27 19.15 41.51
N HIS A 3 -2.53 18.20 42.09
CA HIS A 3 -1.10 18.34 42.39
C HIS A 3 -0.32 18.73 41.12
N PRO A 4 0.53 19.78 41.13
CA PRO A 4 1.17 20.34 39.94
C PRO A 4 2.04 19.34 39.16
N ARG A 5 2.52 18.29 39.83
CA ARG A 5 3.26 17.17 39.22
C ARG A 5 2.37 16.30 38.31
N PHE A 6 1.09 16.11 38.65
CA PHE A 6 0.15 15.32 37.85
C PHE A 6 -0.16 16.00 36.52
N ARG A 7 -0.44 17.32 36.53
CA ARG A 7 -0.71 18.11 35.30
C ARG A 7 0.48 18.09 34.32
N ARG A 8 1.72 18.11 34.83
CA ARG A 8 2.94 18.01 34.01
C ARG A 8 3.09 16.63 33.36
N LYS A 9 2.78 15.56 34.10
CA LYS A 9 2.86 14.18 33.59
C LYS A 9 1.81 13.91 32.51
N VAL A 10 0.58 14.37 32.72
CA VAL A 10 -0.50 14.30 31.70
C VAL A 10 -0.13 15.08 30.45
N ARG A 11 0.35 16.32 30.57
CA ARG A 11 0.81 17.11 29.42
C ARG A 11 1.95 16.44 28.66
N ARG A 12 2.88 15.79 29.37
CA ARG A 12 3.97 15.03 28.74
C ARG A 12 3.44 13.83 27.96
N CYS A 13 2.50 13.08 28.53
CA CYS A 13 1.85 11.95 27.87
C CYS A 13 1.12 12.40 26.61
N LEU A 14 0.27 13.44 26.71
CA LEU A 14 -0.45 13.99 25.55
C LEU A 14 0.51 14.46 24.44
N ARG A 15 1.62 15.12 24.80
CA ARG A 15 2.63 15.53 23.81
C ARG A 15 3.32 14.32 23.17
N GLN A 16 3.67 13.30 23.95
CA GLN A 16 4.28 12.08 23.42
C GLN A 16 3.31 11.33 22.50
N SER A 17 2.04 11.19 22.91
CA SER A 17 0.99 10.60 22.08
C SER A 17 0.81 11.39 20.78
N ALA A 18 0.73 12.72 20.84
CA ALA A 18 0.61 13.56 19.65
C ALA A 18 1.80 13.38 18.69
N LEU A 19 3.03 13.29 19.22
CA LEU A 19 4.23 13.03 18.41
C LEU A 19 4.16 11.65 17.75
N ILE A 20 3.79 10.61 18.50
CA ILE A 20 3.67 9.25 17.98
C ILE A 20 2.60 9.18 16.89
N THR A 21 1.43 9.78 17.12
CA THR A 21 0.35 9.84 16.13
C THR A 21 0.80 10.59 14.87
N GLY A 22 1.51 11.71 15.03
CA GLY A 22 2.05 12.46 13.89
C GLY A 22 3.02 11.64 13.05
N ILE A 23 3.93 10.89 13.70
CA ILE A 23 4.86 9.99 13.01
C ILE A 23 4.10 8.87 12.29
N PHE A 24 3.11 8.26 12.95
CA PHE A 24 2.31 7.19 12.37
C PHE A 24 1.57 7.66 11.11
N LEU A 25 0.91 8.82 11.17
CA LEU A 25 0.23 9.41 10.01
C LEU A 25 1.19 9.71 8.86
N LEU A 26 2.38 10.20 9.17
CA LEU A 26 3.42 10.44 8.16
C LEU A 26 3.85 9.13 7.49
N CYS A 27 4.07 8.06 8.26
CA CYS A 27 4.40 6.74 7.72
C CYS A 27 3.28 6.21 6.82
N CYS A 28 2.01 6.29 7.23
CA CYS A 28 0.87 5.89 6.42
C CYS A 28 0.80 6.69 5.11
N TYR A 29 1.02 8.00 5.17
CA TYR A 29 1.03 8.86 3.98
C TYR A 29 2.15 8.47 3.01
N ILE A 30 3.37 8.27 3.50
CA ILE A 30 4.50 7.84 2.67
C ILE A 30 4.21 6.47 2.05
N TYR A 31 3.71 5.52 2.86
CA TYR A 31 3.37 4.18 2.39
C TYR A 31 2.35 4.24 1.25
N GLY A 32 1.21 4.91 1.45
CA GLY A 32 0.16 4.99 0.44
C GLY A 32 0.56 5.79 -0.81
N ALA A 33 1.40 6.82 -0.68
CA ALA A 33 1.78 7.66 -1.82
C ALA A 33 2.96 7.11 -2.63
N LYS A 34 3.84 6.34 -1.99
CA LYS A 34 5.14 5.94 -2.56
C LYS A 34 5.44 4.45 -2.53
N ILE A 35 4.92 3.69 -1.58
CA ILE A 35 5.21 2.25 -1.49
C ILE A 35 4.14 1.47 -2.24
N GLU A 36 2.89 1.56 -1.78
CA GLU A 36 1.75 0.82 -2.35
C GLU A 36 1.68 0.93 -3.89
N PRO A 37 1.80 2.13 -4.52
CA PRO A 37 1.66 2.25 -5.96
C PRO A 37 2.83 1.66 -6.78
N ASN A 38 3.96 1.35 -6.14
CA ASN A 38 5.14 0.80 -6.81
C ASN A 38 5.42 -0.65 -6.40
N TRP A 39 4.55 -1.26 -5.58
CA TRP A 39 4.68 -2.64 -5.12
C TRP A 39 3.99 -3.59 -6.09
N VAL A 40 4.52 -3.71 -7.30
CA VAL A 40 3.98 -4.63 -8.31
C VAL A 40 4.41 -6.07 -7.97
N GLU A 41 3.44 -6.96 -7.82
CA GLU A 41 3.66 -8.39 -7.65
C GLU A 41 3.33 -9.12 -8.95
N ILE A 42 4.24 -10.02 -9.38
CA ILE A 42 4.01 -10.90 -10.53
C ILE A 42 3.69 -12.28 -9.96
N VAL A 43 2.43 -12.69 -10.06
CA VAL A 43 1.97 -13.99 -9.57
C VAL A 43 1.80 -14.95 -10.77
N PRO A 44 2.70 -15.93 -10.95
CA PRO A 44 2.51 -16.96 -11.96
C PRO A 44 1.42 -17.93 -11.52
N ILE A 45 0.45 -18.18 -12.40
CA ILE A 45 -0.64 -19.12 -12.18
C ILE A 45 -0.58 -20.17 -13.28
N GLU A 46 -0.55 -21.45 -12.89
CA GLU A 46 -0.71 -22.56 -13.82
C GLU A 46 -2.20 -22.75 -14.12
N LEU A 47 -2.60 -22.42 -15.34
CA LEU A 47 -3.98 -22.54 -15.79
C LEU A 47 -4.10 -23.72 -16.76
N THR A 48 -4.78 -24.78 -16.33
CA THR A 48 -5.16 -25.88 -17.22
C THR A 48 -6.40 -25.49 -17.99
N VAL A 49 -6.27 -25.33 -19.31
CA VAL A 49 -7.41 -25.07 -20.21
C VAL A 49 -7.85 -26.40 -20.83
N PRO A 50 -9.04 -26.92 -20.49
CA PRO A 50 -9.52 -28.18 -21.07
C PRO A 50 -9.70 -28.05 -22.57
N HIS A 51 -9.24 -29.06 -23.32
CA HIS A 51 -9.33 -29.08 -24.80
C HIS A 51 -8.57 -27.93 -25.49
N LEU A 52 -7.49 -27.43 -24.87
CA LEU A 52 -6.62 -26.46 -25.53
C LEU A 52 -6.01 -27.09 -26.79
N ASP A 53 -6.15 -26.41 -27.92
CA ASP A 53 -5.57 -26.85 -29.18
C ASP A 53 -4.05 -26.95 -29.05
N GLN A 54 -3.46 -28.03 -29.56
CA GLN A 54 -2.02 -28.27 -29.52
C GLN A 54 -1.22 -27.14 -30.21
N ALA A 55 -1.84 -26.39 -31.11
CA ALA A 55 -1.25 -25.19 -31.70
C ALA A 55 -0.82 -24.13 -30.67
N PHE A 56 -1.38 -24.15 -29.46
CA PHE A 56 -1.05 -23.23 -28.37
C PHE A 56 -0.09 -23.83 -27.33
N ASP A 57 0.50 -25.00 -27.59
CA ASP A 57 1.51 -25.57 -26.70
C ASP A 57 2.69 -24.59 -26.53
N GLN A 58 3.17 -24.44 -25.28
CA GLN A 58 4.21 -23.50 -24.87
C GLN A 58 3.89 -22.00 -25.00
N PHE A 59 2.67 -21.62 -25.38
CA PHE A 59 2.27 -20.22 -25.35
C PHE A 59 2.15 -19.71 -23.91
N LYS A 60 2.53 -18.45 -23.70
CA LYS A 60 2.33 -17.75 -22.42
C LYS A 60 1.29 -16.66 -22.61
N LEU A 61 0.24 -16.71 -21.79
CA LEU A 61 -0.74 -15.65 -21.69
C LEU A 61 -0.34 -14.70 -20.56
N VAL A 62 -0.35 -13.40 -20.84
CA VAL A 62 -0.22 -12.36 -19.81
C VAL A 62 -1.55 -11.63 -19.74
N GLN A 63 -2.21 -11.74 -18.60
CA GLN A 63 -3.45 -11.01 -18.32
C GLN A 63 -3.15 -9.81 -17.43
N ILE A 64 -3.60 -8.64 -17.86
CA ILE A 64 -3.50 -7.38 -17.10
C ILE A 64 -4.94 -6.87 -16.96
N SER A 65 -5.40 -6.66 -15.73
CA SER A 65 -6.72 -6.10 -15.43
C SER A 65 -6.59 -4.84 -14.56
N ASP A 66 -7.72 -4.16 -14.36
CA ASP A 66 -7.88 -3.08 -13.38
C ASP A 66 -6.88 -1.93 -13.53
N LEU A 67 -6.46 -1.68 -14.77
CA LEU A 67 -5.62 -0.55 -15.11
C LEU A 67 -6.46 0.74 -15.06
N HIS A 68 -6.29 1.52 -13.98
CA HIS A 68 -7.01 2.78 -13.80
C HIS A 68 -6.08 3.97 -13.93
N ALA A 69 -6.03 4.58 -15.12
CA ALA A 69 -5.31 5.83 -15.35
C ALA A 69 -6.07 7.00 -14.68
N ASN A 70 -5.60 7.45 -13.51
CA ASN A 70 -6.21 8.54 -12.76
C ASN A 70 -5.15 9.41 -12.07
N LYS A 71 -5.57 10.42 -11.29
CA LYS A 71 -4.64 11.35 -10.60
C LYS A 71 -3.58 10.66 -9.73
N TYR A 72 -3.87 9.48 -9.19
CA TYR A 72 -2.97 8.71 -8.34
C TYR A 72 -2.16 7.65 -9.11
N MET A 73 -2.49 7.43 -10.39
CA MET A 73 -1.79 6.56 -11.33
C MET A 73 -1.57 7.32 -12.66
N PRO A 74 -0.69 8.34 -12.66
CA PRO A 74 -0.41 9.17 -13.83
C PRO A 74 0.33 8.39 -14.91
N GLU A 75 0.36 8.90 -16.14
CA GLU A 75 1.04 8.26 -17.27
C GLU A 75 2.50 7.88 -17.01
N SER A 76 3.22 8.63 -16.17
CA SER A 76 4.60 8.29 -15.79
C SER A 76 4.74 6.98 -15.00
N ARG A 77 3.62 6.37 -14.58
CA ARG A 77 3.54 5.10 -13.84
C ARG A 77 2.85 3.99 -14.66
N LEU A 78 2.45 4.26 -15.89
CA LEU A 78 1.95 3.29 -16.86
C LEU A 78 3.10 2.84 -17.77
#